data_AF-A0AAX1UD02-F1
#
_entry.id   AF-A0AAX1UD02-F1
#
_cell.length_a   1.000
_cell.length_b   1.000
_cell.length_c   1.000
_cell.angle_alpha   90.00
_cell.angle_beta   90.00
_cell.angle_gamma   90.00
#
_symmetry.space_group_name_H-M   'P 1'
#
loop_
_entity.id
_entity.type
_entity.pdbx_description
1 polymer ?
#
loop_
_entity_poly.entity_id
_entity_poly.type
_entity_poly.pdbx_seq_one_letter_code
_entity_poly.pdbx_strand_id
1 'polypeptide(L)'
;MKTHLGKKWYQNNLLCIIMLVIFPPIGLFLLWKYHRTWKTMIRWVATVLSVLWGIFFVVVANGETPESIHISSQDITIEIKDTISVPIDVQPEGTQNLVKFQSEDESIVSFEEDQKQEVFTGKITALKEGSTTIFAYYHDKVISNKIKVEVVDTQKQKVREKAAADIDKNIVALGTITLEKQEAIKNIRTSYDALDKKGQQLVKHYTELEKAEKTIEKLQNEEKQQIKTVEKDIEDIGTVSLKSKASIQKARKEYDALRKASQKKVSNYTVLVSAEKAYQDLETKEQQKAEAKQQEAIKKQQEAAAKQQQENEAAAKQQQNSTNETYHEEQNSPSQGLVYWTPNGGKYHASSSCRTLKKSKTIIQGTVEEAKAAGKDALCKVCGH
;
A
#
# COMPACT_ATOMS: atom_id res chain seq x y z
N MET A 1 -113.02 44.82 7.83
CA MET A 1 -111.83 44.76 6.95
C MET A 1 -111.72 46.03 6.12
N LYS A 2 -110.83 46.95 6.49
CA LYS A 2 -110.19 47.91 5.57
C LYS A 2 -108.71 47.94 5.96
N THR A 3 -107.89 47.46 5.07
CA THR A 3 -106.46 47.15 5.27
C THR A 3 -105.65 48.44 5.35
N HIS A 4 -104.80 48.56 6.38
CA HIS A 4 -103.70 49.51 6.39
C HIS A 4 -102.70 49.10 5.30
N LEU A 5 -102.75 49.72 4.12
CA LEU A 5 -101.60 49.70 3.22
C LEU A 5 -100.50 50.59 3.84
N GLY A 6 -99.59 49.97 4.58
CA GLY A 6 -98.34 50.60 5.01
C GLY A 6 -97.53 51.04 3.79
N LYS A 7 -96.90 52.22 3.87
CA LYS A 7 -96.05 52.76 2.81
C LYS A 7 -95.01 51.72 2.37
N LYS A 8 -94.81 51.56 1.05
CA LYS A 8 -93.78 50.67 0.52
C LYS A 8 -92.40 51.17 0.99
N TRP A 9 -91.48 50.25 1.25
CA TRP A 9 -90.17 50.54 1.88
C TRP A 9 -89.38 51.66 1.19
N TYR A 10 -89.40 51.73 -0.14
CA TYR A 10 -88.74 52.78 -0.93
C TYR A 10 -89.39 54.18 -0.82
N GLN A 11 -90.61 54.26 -0.29
CA GLN A 11 -91.30 55.52 0.03
C GLN A 11 -91.02 55.98 1.46
N ASN A 12 -90.18 55.27 2.21
CA ASN A 12 -89.73 55.69 3.53
C ASN A 12 -88.56 56.69 3.40
N ASN A 13 -88.73 57.90 3.95
CA ASN A 13 -87.74 58.96 3.90
C ASN A 13 -86.40 58.53 4.53
N LEU A 14 -86.45 57.86 5.69
CA LEU A 14 -85.25 57.41 6.41
C LEU A 14 -84.39 56.50 5.52
N LEU A 15 -85.07 55.61 4.80
CA LEU A 15 -84.40 54.61 4.03
C LEU A 15 -83.89 55.12 2.68
N CYS A 16 -84.60 56.08 2.10
CA CYS A 16 -84.09 56.84 0.97
C CYS A 16 -82.80 57.58 1.34
N ILE A 17 -82.71 58.16 2.54
CA ILE A 17 -81.49 58.83 3.04
C ILE A 17 -80.35 57.82 3.20
N ILE A 18 -80.61 56.64 3.79
CA ILE A 18 -79.61 55.57 3.93
C ILE A 18 -79.07 55.15 2.55
N MET A 19 -79.94 54.95 1.56
CA MET A 19 -79.50 54.65 0.19
C MET A 19 -78.74 55.82 -0.45
N LEU A 20 -79.05 57.07 -0.11
CA LEU A 20 -78.33 58.25 -0.60
C LEU A 20 -76.91 58.36 -0.03
N VAL A 21 -76.65 57.74 1.12
CA VAL A 21 -75.33 57.70 1.75
C VAL A 21 -74.53 56.47 1.32
N ILE A 22 -75.16 55.29 1.27
CA ILE A 22 -74.48 54.01 1.01
C ILE A 22 -74.36 53.69 -0.48
N PHE A 23 -75.40 54.00 -1.27
CA PHE A 23 -75.41 53.78 -2.72
C PHE A 23 -76.07 54.97 -3.44
N PRO A 24 -75.39 56.13 -3.47
CA PRO A 24 -75.94 57.41 -3.88
C PRO A 24 -76.70 57.42 -5.23
N PRO A 25 -76.29 56.65 -6.28
CA PRO A 25 -77.07 56.56 -7.53
C PRO A 25 -78.49 55.99 -7.34
N ILE A 26 -78.65 54.93 -6.54
CA ILE A 26 -79.97 54.36 -6.22
C ILE A 26 -80.72 55.32 -5.29
N GLY A 27 -80.04 55.90 -4.30
CA GLY A 27 -80.63 56.90 -3.41
C GLY A 27 -81.20 58.11 -4.15
N LEU A 28 -80.51 58.64 -5.15
CA LEU A 28 -80.97 59.74 -5.99
C LEU A 28 -82.13 59.37 -6.89
N PHE A 29 -82.10 58.19 -7.48
CA PHE A 29 -83.23 57.69 -8.27
C PHE A 29 -84.50 57.60 -7.42
N LEU A 30 -84.38 57.07 -6.20
CA LEU A 30 -85.50 56.99 -5.26
C LEU A 30 -85.97 58.38 -4.81
N LEU A 31 -85.04 59.32 -4.56
CA LEU A 31 -85.35 60.70 -4.17
C LEU A 31 -86.17 61.41 -5.26
N TRP A 32 -85.73 61.36 -6.52
CA TRP A 32 -86.40 62.03 -7.63
C TRP A 32 -87.73 61.39 -8.03
N LYS A 33 -87.83 60.06 -7.94
CA LYS A 33 -89.01 59.30 -8.36
C LYS A 33 -90.13 59.27 -7.33
N TYR A 34 -89.80 59.08 -6.04
CA TYR A 34 -90.79 58.82 -5.00
C TYR A 34 -90.89 59.89 -3.91
N HIS A 35 -89.87 60.75 -3.75
CA HIS A 35 -89.82 61.80 -2.73
C HIS A 35 -89.89 63.21 -3.36
N ARG A 36 -90.85 63.39 -4.28
CA ARG A 36 -91.01 64.63 -5.06
C ARG A 36 -91.46 65.84 -4.24
N THR A 37 -91.96 65.60 -3.02
CA THR A 37 -92.42 66.61 -2.04
C THR A 37 -91.27 67.32 -1.32
N TRP A 38 -90.03 66.81 -1.43
CA TRP A 38 -88.87 67.47 -0.86
C TRP A 38 -88.57 68.77 -1.60
N LYS A 39 -88.18 69.80 -0.85
CA LYS A 39 -87.80 71.10 -1.42
C LYS A 39 -86.76 70.88 -2.52
N THR A 40 -86.96 71.54 -3.66
CA THR A 40 -86.08 71.46 -4.84
C THR A 40 -84.62 71.67 -4.49
N MET A 41 -84.33 72.57 -3.55
CA MET A 41 -82.98 72.82 -3.03
C MET A 41 -82.30 71.56 -2.46
N ILE A 42 -83.01 70.76 -1.66
CA ILE A 42 -82.44 69.56 -1.03
C ILE A 42 -82.13 68.50 -2.09
N ARG A 43 -82.95 68.42 -3.13
CA ARG A 43 -82.75 67.47 -4.24
C ARG A 43 -81.54 67.84 -5.08
N TRP A 44 -81.32 69.13 -5.34
CA TRP A 44 -80.11 69.60 -6.03
C TRP A 44 -78.85 69.36 -5.20
N VAL A 45 -78.87 69.68 -3.90
CA VAL A 45 -77.73 69.42 -2.99
C VAL A 45 -77.38 67.93 -2.93
N ALA A 46 -78.37 67.04 -2.80
CA ALA A 46 -78.15 65.59 -2.81
C ALA A 46 -77.59 65.08 -4.15
N THR A 47 -78.01 65.69 -5.27
CA THR A 47 -77.47 65.37 -6.60
C THR A 47 -76.00 65.75 -6.71
N VAL A 48 -75.64 66.96 -6.29
CA VAL A 48 -74.24 67.43 -6.30
C VAL A 48 -73.36 66.57 -5.40
N LEU A 49 -73.82 66.24 -4.19
CA LEU A 49 -73.06 65.39 -3.25
C LEU A 49 -72.83 63.98 -3.78
N SER A 50 -73.80 63.37 -4.46
CA SER A 50 -73.60 62.07 -5.09
C SER A 50 -72.69 62.11 -6.30
N VAL A 51 -72.70 63.21 -7.07
CA VAL A 51 -71.75 63.39 -8.18
C VAL A 51 -70.35 63.54 -7.61
N LEU A 52 -70.17 64.35 -6.57
CA LEU A 52 -68.89 64.47 -5.85
C LEU A 52 -68.43 63.15 -5.23
N TRP A 53 -69.34 62.37 -4.65
CA TRP A 53 -69.04 61.03 -4.11
C TRP A 53 -68.70 60.03 -5.22
N GLY A 54 -69.39 60.09 -6.37
CA GLY A 54 -69.08 59.28 -7.55
C GLY A 54 -67.71 59.63 -8.14
N ILE A 55 -67.37 60.92 -8.21
CA ILE A 55 -66.02 61.38 -8.63
C ILE A 55 -64.97 60.90 -7.62
N PHE A 56 -65.22 61.02 -6.31
CA PHE A 56 -64.32 60.52 -5.27
C PHE A 56 -64.11 59.00 -5.38
N PHE A 57 -65.16 58.23 -5.63
CA PHE A 57 -65.07 56.79 -5.80
C PHE A 57 -64.34 56.40 -7.09
N VAL A 58 -64.54 57.13 -8.19
CA VAL A 58 -63.79 56.94 -9.45
C VAL A 58 -62.31 57.26 -9.25
N VAL A 59 -61.97 58.32 -8.50
CA VAL A 59 -60.58 58.66 -8.17
C VAL A 59 -59.92 57.56 -7.31
N VAL A 60 -60.64 57.01 -6.32
CA VAL A 60 -60.15 55.90 -5.49
C VAL A 60 -60.03 54.58 -6.27
N ALA A 61 -60.93 54.34 -7.23
CA ALA A 61 -60.89 53.14 -8.08
C ALA A 61 -59.77 53.20 -9.14
N ASN A 62 -59.25 54.39 -9.46
CA ASN A 62 -58.19 54.63 -10.44
C ASN A 62 -56.83 54.89 -9.78
N GLY A 63 -56.49 54.17 -8.71
CA GLY A 63 -55.17 54.29 -8.08
C GLY A 63 -54.04 54.06 -9.09
N GLU A 64 -52.99 54.88 -9.04
CA GLU A 64 -51.84 54.77 -9.92
C GLU A 64 -51.10 53.44 -9.66
N THR A 65 -50.70 52.76 -10.74
CA THR A 65 -49.99 51.47 -10.67
C THR A 65 -48.58 51.62 -11.24
N PRO A 66 -47.58 50.91 -10.69
CA PRO A 66 -46.22 50.98 -11.22
C PRO A 66 -46.17 50.37 -12.63
N GLU A 67 -45.74 51.17 -13.61
CA GLU A 67 -45.61 50.75 -15.00
C GLU A 67 -44.24 50.17 -15.31
N SER A 68 -43.19 50.74 -14.70
CA SER A 68 -41.82 50.25 -14.84
C SER A 68 -41.08 50.34 -13.51
N ILE A 69 -40.23 49.34 -13.29
CA ILE A 69 -39.28 49.32 -12.17
C ILE A 69 -37.90 49.04 -12.76
N HIS A 70 -36.91 49.82 -12.35
CA HIS A 70 -35.53 49.58 -12.71
C HIS A 70 -34.66 49.52 -11.46
N ILE A 71 -33.97 48.39 -11.29
CA ILE A 71 -32.96 48.23 -10.26
C ILE A 71 -31.66 48.78 -10.86
N SER A 72 -31.20 49.91 -10.33
CA SER A 72 -30.09 50.70 -10.88
C SER A 72 -28.73 50.14 -10.43
N SER A 73 -28.48 48.88 -10.79
CA SER A 73 -27.23 48.17 -10.56
C SER A 73 -26.96 47.19 -11.71
N GLN A 74 -25.71 46.74 -11.82
CA GLN A 74 -25.32 45.57 -12.60
C GLN A 74 -25.23 44.35 -11.68
N ASP A 75 -24.63 43.25 -12.17
CA ASP A 75 -24.28 42.10 -11.35
C ASP A 75 -23.45 42.52 -10.14
N ILE A 76 -23.84 42.03 -8.96
CA ILE A 76 -23.29 42.45 -7.67
C ILE A 76 -22.49 41.30 -7.08
N THR A 77 -21.29 41.59 -6.60
CA THR A 77 -20.54 40.68 -5.73
C THR A 77 -20.48 41.27 -4.32
N ILE A 78 -20.88 40.51 -3.32
CA ILE A 78 -20.98 40.94 -1.92
C ILE A 78 -20.38 39.88 -1.00
N GLU A 79 -19.67 40.31 0.05
CA GLU A 79 -19.15 39.39 1.07
C GLU A 79 -20.29 38.95 2.00
N ILE A 80 -20.24 37.70 2.47
CA ILE A 80 -21.23 37.18 3.42
C ILE A 80 -21.33 38.07 4.66
N LYS A 81 -22.57 38.32 5.14
CA LYS A 81 -22.91 39.23 6.25
C LYS A 81 -22.81 40.73 5.93
N ASP A 82 -22.30 41.11 4.77
CA ASP A 82 -22.38 42.50 4.34
C ASP A 82 -23.78 42.82 3.83
N THR A 83 -24.07 44.12 3.78
CA THR A 83 -25.32 44.67 3.28
C THR A 83 -25.02 45.80 2.31
N ILE A 84 -25.74 45.83 1.19
CA ILE A 84 -25.67 46.90 0.19
C ILE A 84 -27.08 47.43 -0.04
N SER A 85 -27.24 48.75 -0.15
CA SER A 85 -28.50 49.37 -0.56
C SER A 85 -28.38 49.81 -2.02
N VAL A 86 -29.32 49.39 -2.86
CA VAL A 86 -29.32 49.67 -4.30
C VAL A 86 -30.50 50.59 -4.64
N PRO A 87 -30.30 51.69 -5.39
CA PRO A 87 -31.40 52.55 -5.84
C PRO A 87 -32.38 51.84 -6.76
N ILE A 88 -33.66 52.16 -6.61
CA ILE A 88 -34.74 51.56 -7.40
C ILE A 88 -35.60 52.66 -7.98
N ASP A 89 -35.58 52.75 -9.30
CA ASP A 89 -36.36 53.73 -10.04
C ASP A 89 -37.72 53.13 -10.37
N VAL A 90 -38.78 53.69 -9.79
CA VAL A 90 -40.17 53.25 -9.98
C VAL A 90 -40.93 54.38 -10.68
N GLN A 91 -41.59 54.07 -11.80
CA GLN A 91 -42.44 55.01 -12.52
C GLN A 91 -43.88 54.50 -12.64
N PRO A 92 -44.90 55.36 -12.41
CA PRO A 92 -44.81 56.76 -12.00
C PRO A 92 -44.44 56.94 -10.51
N GLU A 93 -43.93 58.12 -10.14
CA GLU A 93 -43.64 58.48 -8.74
C GLU A 93 -44.92 58.43 -7.89
N GLY A 94 -44.84 57.93 -6.65
CA GLY A 94 -45.98 57.75 -5.76
C GLY A 94 -46.48 56.31 -5.67
N THR A 95 -45.96 55.41 -6.52
CA THR A 95 -46.34 53.98 -6.57
C THR A 95 -45.36 53.04 -5.86
N GLN A 96 -44.31 53.57 -5.21
CA GLN A 96 -43.22 52.81 -4.61
C GLN A 96 -43.68 51.80 -3.54
N ASN A 97 -44.67 52.18 -2.73
CA ASN A 97 -45.24 51.36 -1.66
C ASN A 97 -45.99 50.10 -2.16
N LEU A 98 -46.22 49.99 -3.48
CA LEU A 98 -46.87 48.84 -4.11
C LEU A 98 -45.85 47.79 -4.60
N VAL A 99 -44.57 48.13 -4.61
CA VAL A 99 -43.49 47.28 -5.10
C VAL A 99 -43.11 46.25 -4.05
N LYS A 100 -42.93 45.00 -4.47
CA LYS A 100 -42.40 43.93 -3.62
C LYS A 100 -41.06 43.44 -4.16
N PHE A 101 -40.15 43.16 -3.23
CA PHE A 101 -38.81 42.68 -3.52
C PHE A 101 -38.73 41.17 -3.30
N GLN A 102 -37.95 40.47 -4.13
CA GLN A 102 -37.74 39.04 -4.01
C GLN A 102 -36.37 38.60 -4.52
N SER A 103 -35.81 37.60 -3.87
CA SER A 103 -34.70 36.80 -4.40
C SER A 103 -35.20 35.44 -4.86
N GLU A 104 -34.63 34.89 -5.93
CA GLU A 104 -34.91 33.51 -6.39
C GLU A 104 -34.54 32.47 -5.32
N ASP A 105 -33.53 32.78 -4.50
CA ASP A 105 -33.08 31.95 -3.37
C ASP A 105 -32.81 32.86 -2.16
N GLU A 106 -33.85 33.03 -1.34
CA GLU A 106 -33.83 33.81 -0.10
C GLU A 106 -32.87 33.22 0.95
N SER A 107 -32.39 31.98 0.78
CA SER A 107 -31.36 31.43 1.67
C SER A 107 -29.96 31.97 1.39
N ILE A 108 -29.72 32.52 0.20
CA ILE A 108 -28.44 33.10 -0.25
C ILE A 108 -28.43 34.60 0.01
N VAL A 109 -29.49 35.30 -0.39
CA VAL A 109 -29.63 36.76 -0.28
C VAL A 109 -31.05 37.12 0.13
N SER A 110 -31.21 37.99 1.13
CA SER A 110 -32.49 38.68 1.32
C SER A 110 -32.48 40.01 0.59
N PHE A 111 -33.62 40.35 -0.02
CA PHE A 111 -33.82 41.60 -0.74
C PHE A 111 -35.11 42.24 -0.26
N GLU A 112 -35.00 43.35 0.48
CA GLU A 112 -36.10 44.02 1.17
C GLU A 112 -36.02 45.53 0.94
N GLU A 113 -37.09 46.27 1.24
CA GLU A 113 -37.08 47.73 1.18
C GLU A 113 -36.17 48.33 2.26
N ASP A 114 -35.30 49.26 1.90
CA ASP A 114 -34.51 50.01 2.88
C ASP A 114 -35.28 51.23 3.40
N GLN A 115 -35.99 51.06 4.51
CA GLN A 115 -36.83 52.11 5.11
C GLN A 115 -36.04 53.30 5.71
N LYS A 116 -34.70 53.30 5.63
CA LYS A 116 -33.84 54.30 6.27
C LYS A 116 -33.30 55.38 5.33
N GLN A 117 -33.58 55.30 4.03
CA GLN A 117 -32.98 56.14 3.00
C GLN A 117 -33.98 57.18 2.49
N GLU A 118 -33.51 58.39 2.17
CA GLU A 118 -34.32 59.43 1.52
C GLU A 118 -34.71 59.04 0.07
N VAL A 119 -33.94 58.12 -0.52
CA VAL A 119 -34.18 57.55 -1.86
C VAL A 119 -34.76 56.15 -1.72
N PHE A 120 -35.75 55.82 -2.54
CA PHE A 120 -36.32 54.47 -2.60
C PHE A 120 -35.24 53.47 -3.04
N THR A 121 -34.83 52.62 -2.10
CA THR A 121 -33.71 51.69 -2.27
C THR A 121 -34.09 50.31 -1.76
N GLY A 122 -33.55 49.28 -2.39
CA GLY A 122 -33.65 47.91 -1.92
C GLY A 122 -32.38 47.52 -1.18
N LYS A 123 -32.54 47.07 0.07
CA LYS A 123 -31.51 46.52 0.92
C LYS A 123 -31.26 45.05 0.56
N ILE A 124 -30.05 44.75 0.12
CA ILE A 124 -29.55 43.42 -0.19
C ILE A 124 -28.70 42.97 1.00
N THR A 125 -29.07 41.87 1.65
CA THR A 125 -28.29 41.29 2.75
C THR A 125 -27.76 39.92 2.33
N ALA A 126 -26.43 39.74 2.41
CA ALA A 126 -25.78 38.50 2.06
C ALA A 126 -25.86 37.49 3.21
N LEU A 127 -26.55 36.36 3.01
CA LEU A 127 -26.83 35.37 4.06
C LEU A 127 -25.94 34.13 3.93
N LYS A 128 -25.76 33.62 2.71
CA LYS A 128 -25.01 32.39 2.46
C LYS A 128 -24.23 32.50 1.16
N GLU A 129 -23.05 31.91 1.15
CA GLU A 129 -22.22 31.78 -0.04
C GLU A 129 -22.97 31.07 -1.17
N GLY A 130 -22.99 31.70 -2.36
CA GLY A 130 -23.74 31.20 -3.51
C GLY A 130 -24.01 32.30 -4.53
N SER A 131 -24.83 31.99 -5.53
CA SER A 131 -25.29 32.99 -6.49
C SER A 131 -26.78 32.85 -6.69
N THR A 132 -27.48 33.97 -6.75
CA THR A 132 -28.92 34.05 -6.91
C THR A 132 -29.28 35.28 -7.74
N THR A 133 -30.54 35.38 -8.15
CA THR A 133 -31.06 36.53 -8.88
C THR A 133 -32.04 37.28 -7.99
N ILE A 134 -32.00 38.61 -8.03
CA ILE A 134 -32.98 39.47 -7.38
C ILE A 134 -33.83 40.22 -8.41
N PHE A 135 -35.08 40.47 -8.04
CA PHE A 135 -36.02 41.23 -8.86
C PHE A 135 -37.14 41.83 -7.98
N ALA A 136 -37.94 42.70 -8.59
CA ALA A 136 -39.12 43.31 -7.98
C ALA A 136 -40.38 43.03 -8.81
N TYR A 137 -41.51 42.88 -8.12
CA TYR A 137 -42.78 42.47 -8.71
C TYR A 137 -43.96 43.29 -8.17
N TYR A 138 -45.04 43.31 -8.94
CA TYR A 138 -46.33 43.92 -8.62
C TYR A 138 -47.46 42.97 -9.06
N HIS A 139 -48.41 42.69 -8.15
CA HIS A 139 -49.54 41.77 -8.39
C HIS A 139 -49.14 40.51 -9.19
N ASP A 140 -48.11 39.81 -8.72
CA ASP A 140 -47.61 38.54 -9.27
C ASP A 140 -46.88 38.63 -10.63
N LYS A 141 -46.61 39.84 -11.14
CA LYS A 141 -45.81 40.06 -12.34
C LYS A 141 -44.46 40.67 -11.98
N VAL A 142 -43.38 40.04 -12.44
CA VAL A 142 -42.04 40.66 -12.41
C VAL A 142 -42.04 41.82 -13.41
N ILE A 143 -41.83 43.03 -12.89
CA ILE A 143 -41.83 44.27 -13.68
C ILE A 143 -40.46 44.95 -13.69
N SER A 144 -39.50 44.45 -12.92
CA SER A 144 -38.12 44.92 -12.94
C SER A 144 -37.21 44.12 -13.90
N ASN A 145 -36.02 44.68 -14.16
CA ASN A 145 -34.88 43.89 -14.58
C ASN A 145 -34.46 42.90 -13.48
N LYS A 146 -33.79 41.83 -13.91
CA LYS A 146 -33.20 40.82 -13.04
C LYS A 146 -31.72 41.12 -12.84
N ILE A 147 -31.24 41.09 -11.60
CA ILE A 147 -29.83 41.31 -11.26
C ILE A 147 -29.26 40.05 -10.62
N LYS A 148 -28.12 39.58 -11.11
CA LYS A 148 -27.40 38.47 -10.48
C LYS A 148 -26.61 39.00 -9.30
N VAL A 149 -26.71 38.30 -8.17
CA VAL A 149 -25.92 38.56 -6.98
C VAL A 149 -25.06 37.34 -6.68
N GLU A 150 -23.76 37.56 -6.49
CA GLU A 150 -22.80 36.56 -6.07
C GLU A 150 -22.34 36.87 -4.65
N VAL A 151 -22.66 35.98 -3.72
CA VAL A 151 -22.21 36.06 -2.33
C VAL A 151 -20.94 35.25 -2.17
N VAL A 152 -19.87 35.92 -1.81
CA VAL A 152 -18.55 35.33 -1.56
C VAL A 152 -18.27 35.24 -0.06
N ASP A 153 -17.54 34.20 0.34
CA ASP A 153 -17.00 34.06 1.70
C ASP A 153 -15.48 33.94 1.56
N THR A 154 -14.80 35.09 1.57
CA THR A 154 -13.37 35.21 1.33
C THR A 154 -12.57 34.47 2.40
N GLN A 155 -13.05 34.47 3.65
CA GLN A 155 -12.37 33.76 4.74
C GLN A 155 -12.46 32.25 4.55
N LYS A 156 -13.64 31.73 4.26
CA LYS A 156 -13.83 30.31 3.98
C LYS A 156 -13.09 29.89 2.71
N GLN A 157 -13.03 30.74 1.69
CA GLN A 157 -12.21 30.50 0.50
C GLN A 157 -10.73 30.35 0.84
N LYS A 158 -10.16 31.26 1.65
CA LYS A 158 -8.77 31.15 2.12
C LYS A 158 -8.53 29.87 2.95
N VAL A 159 -9.50 29.48 3.77
CA VAL A 159 -9.44 28.22 4.54
C VAL A 159 -9.40 27.00 3.60
N ARG A 160 -10.25 26.97 2.55
CA ARG A 160 -10.23 25.91 1.53
C ARG A 160 -8.90 25.85 0.80
N GLU A 161 -8.40 26.99 0.34
CA GLU A 161 -7.13 27.09 -0.38
C GLU A 161 -5.96 26.58 0.47
N LYS A 162 -5.92 26.98 1.75
CA LYS A 162 -4.91 26.48 2.69
C LYS A 162 -5.03 24.97 2.90
N ALA A 163 -6.23 24.46 3.15
CA ALA A 163 -6.44 23.03 3.39
C ALA A 163 -6.09 22.18 2.15
N ALA A 164 -6.46 22.65 0.95
CA ALA A 164 -6.08 22.01 -0.31
C ALA A 164 -4.57 22.03 -0.53
N ALA A 165 -3.89 23.16 -0.26
CA ALA A 165 -2.44 23.27 -0.36
C ALA A 165 -1.70 22.36 0.65
N ASP A 166 -2.22 22.22 1.86
CA ASP A 166 -1.66 21.31 2.88
C ASP A 166 -1.80 19.84 2.43
N ILE A 167 -2.94 19.47 1.83
CA ILE A 167 -3.15 18.13 1.24
C ILE A 167 -2.17 17.90 0.08
N ASP A 168 -2.06 18.85 -0.85
CA ASP A 168 -1.13 18.78 -1.98
C ASP A 168 0.32 18.59 -1.50
N LYS A 169 0.73 19.34 -0.49
CA LYS A 169 2.06 19.20 0.14
C LYS A 169 2.25 17.79 0.72
N ASN A 170 1.24 17.25 1.41
CA ASN A 170 1.32 15.91 1.98
C ASN A 170 1.39 14.82 0.90
N ILE A 171 0.69 14.99 -0.23
CA ILE A 171 0.77 14.07 -1.38
C ILE A 171 2.19 14.08 -1.95
N VAL A 172 2.76 15.25 -2.21
CA VAL A 172 4.14 15.36 -2.73
C VAL A 172 5.15 14.78 -1.75
N ALA A 173 4.96 14.98 -0.45
CA ALA A 173 5.81 14.43 0.60
C ALA A 173 5.77 12.89 0.68
N LEU A 174 4.79 12.23 0.08
CA LEU A 174 4.75 10.76 0.01
C LEU A 174 5.95 10.20 -0.76
N GLY A 175 6.49 10.90 -1.78
CA GLY A 175 7.62 10.40 -2.57
C GLY A 175 7.43 8.96 -3.07
N THR A 176 8.43 8.09 -2.90
CA THR A 176 8.33 6.67 -3.28
C THR A 176 7.31 5.93 -2.41
N ILE A 177 6.30 5.34 -3.05
CA ILE A 177 5.22 4.61 -2.38
C ILE A 177 5.69 3.23 -1.93
N THR A 178 5.56 2.94 -0.63
CA THR A 178 5.92 1.67 0.00
C THR A 178 4.80 1.24 0.95
N LEU A 179 4.77 -0.04 1.35
CA LEU A 179 3.72 -0.57 2.24
C LEU A 179 3.62 0.16 3.58
N GLU A 180 4.73 0.73 4.07
CA GLU A 180 4.77 1.51 5.32
C GLU A 180 3.99 2.83 5.22
N LYS A 181 3.78 3.36 4.00
CA LYS A 181 3.08 4.63 3.75
C LYS A 181 1.56 4.48 3.63
N GLN A 182 1.04 3.26 3.75
CA GLN A 182 -0.39 2.98 3.64
C GLN A 182 -1.24 3.88 4.56
N GLU A 183 -0.83 4.05 5.82
CA GLU A 183 -1.60 4.87 6.76
C GLU A 183 -1.51 6.36 6.43
N ALA A 184 -0.36 6.84 5.97
CA ALA A 184 -0.21 8.23 5.53
C ALA A 184 -1.12 8.53 4.33
N ILE A 185 -1.18 7.64 3.35
CA ILE A 185 -2.05 7.75 2.17
C ILE A 185 -3.53 7.79 2.60
N LYS A 186 -3.94 6.90 3.51
CA LYS A 186 -5.30 6.87 4.05
C LYS A 186 -5.67 8.16 4.80
N ASN A 187 -4.74 8.74 5.56
CA ASN A 187 -4.96 10.00 6.26
C ASN A 187 -5.11 11.18 5.30
N ILE A 188 -4.33 11.20 4.21
CA ILE A 188 -4.47 12.19 3.14
C ILE A 188 -5.84 12.05 2.47
N ARG A 189 -6.26 10.82 2.15
CA ARG A 189 -7.58 10.55 1.58
C ARG A 189 -8.71 11.04 2.48
N THR A 190 -8.60 10.77 3.77
CA THR A 190 -9.58 11.23 4.77
C THR A 190 -9.63 12.76 4.84
N SER A 191 -8.48 13.43 4.77
CA SER A 191 -8.40 14.90 4.74
C SER A 191 -9.03 15.48 3.47
N TYR A 192 -8.84 14.84 2.32
CA TYR A 192 -9.47 15.21 1.05
C TYR A 192 -10.99 15.02 1.08
N ASP A 193 -11.47 13.89 1.59
CA ASP A 193 -12.90 13.59 1.68
C ASP A 193 -13.64 14.50 2.68
N ALA A 194 -12.92 15.11 3.62
CA ALA A 194 -13.47 16.08 4.56
C ALA A 194 -13.65 17.49 3.97
N LEU A 195 -13.05 17.80 2.81
CA LEU A 195 -13.24 19.07 2.11
C LEU A 195 -14.64 19.15 1.48
N ASP A 196 -15.18 20.37 1.38
CA ASP A 196 -16.36 20.60 0.55
C ASP A 196 -16.01 20.57 -0.95
N LYS A 197 -17.03 20.49 -1.81
CA LYS A 197 -16.83 20.35 -3.27
C LYS A 197 -15.91 21.43 -3.86
N LYS A 198 -16.04 22.67 -3.39
CA LYS A 198 -15.18 23.78 -3.84
C LYS A 198 -13.74 23.57 -3.38
N GLY A 199 -13.51 23.15 -2.12
CA GLY A 199 -12.17 22.82 -1.63
C GLY A 199 -11.54 21.64 -2.36
N GLN A 200 -12.30 20.58 -2.64
CA GLN A 200 -11.81 19.39 -3.38
C GLN A 200 -11.31 19.75 -4.79
N GLN A 201 -11.95 20.71 -5.47
CA GLN A 201 -11.53 21.20 -6.78
C GLN A 201 -10.20 21.95 -6.78
N LEU A 202 -9.76 22.44 -5.61
CA LEU A 202 -8.49 23.17 -5.46
C LEU A 202 -7.28 22.24 -5.30
N VAL A 203 -7.49 20.95 -4.98
CA VAL A 203 -6.42 19.98 -4.77
C VAL A 203 -5.83 19.55 -6.12
N LYS A 204 -4.58 19.94 -6.38
CA LYS A 204 -3.94 19.76 -7.70
C LYS A 204 -3.41 18.35 -7.90
N HIS A 205 -2.92 17.71 -6.84
CA HIS A 205 -2.24 16.40 -6.90
C HIS A 205 -3.19 15.22 -6.61
N TYR A 206 -4.51 15.41 -6.74
CA TYR A 206 -5.49 14.35 -6.51
C TYR A 206 -5.21 13.07 -7.32
N THR A 207 -4.80 13.20 -8.59
CA THR A 207 -4.48 12.05 -9.43
C THR A 207 -3.25 11.26 -8.96
N GLU A 208 -2.32 11.90 -8.25
CA GLU A 208 -1.16 11.24 -7.65
C GLU A 208 -1.57 10.47 -6.40
N LEU A 209 -2.51 10.99 -5.61
CA LEU A 209 -3.11 10.26 -4.49
C LEU A 209 -3.78 8.96 -4.98
N GLU A 210 -4.60 9.01 -6.03
CA GLU A 210 -5.23 7.81 -6.60
C GLU A 210 -4.20 6.79 -7.11
N LYS A 211 -3.11 7.28 -7.73
CA LYS A 211 -2.00 6.41 -8.14
C LYS A 211 -1.29 5.80 -6.93
N ALA A 212 -1.10 6.55 -5.86
CA ALA A 212 -0.47 6.05 -4.64
C ALA A 212 -1.33 4.96 -3.99
N GLU A 213 -2.65 5.16 -3.89
CA GLU A 213 -3.61 4.19 -3.38
C GLU A 213 -3.58 2.87 -4.17
N LYS A 214 -3.68 2.96 -5.50
CA LYS A 214 -3.56 1.78 -6.40
C LYS A 214 -2.21 1.09 -6.27
N THR A 215 -1.14 1.86 -6.06
CA THR A 215 0.20 1.29 -5.88
C THR A 215 0.29 0.50 -4.57
N ILE A 216 -0.29 1.00 -3.48
CA ILE A 216 -0.36 0.25 -2.21
C ILE A 216 -1.13 -1.04 -2.37
N GLU A 217 -2.31 -1.00 -3.01
CA GLU A 217 -3.11 -2.20 -3.26
C GLU A 217 -2.32 -3.24 -4.08
N LYS A 218 -1.62 -2.80 -5.11
CA LYS A 218 -0.74 -3.66 -5.91
C LYS A 218 0.37 -4.28 -5.06
N LEU A 219 1.08 -3.50 -4.27
CA LEU A 219 2.16 -3.98 -3.40
C LEU A 219 1.65 -4.98 -2.35
N GLN A 220 0.45 -4.77 -1.80
CA GLN A 220 -0.17 -5.72 -0.87
C GLN A 220 -0.53 -7.04 -1.55
N ASN A 221 -1.06 -6.98 -2.76
CA ASN A 221 -1.36 -8.16 -3.54
C ASN A 221 -0.09 -8.91 -3.94
N GLU A 222 0.98 -8.22 -4.32
CA GLU A 222 2.29 -8.81 -4.58
C GLU A 222 2.87 -9.48 -3.32
N GLU A 223 2.84 -8.82 -2.15
CA GLU A 223 3.25 -9.42 -0.87
C GLU A 223 2.47 -10.71 -0.59
N LYS A 224 1.15 -10.69 -0.81
CA LYS A 224 0.27 -11.85 -0.63
C LYS A 224 0.59 -12.99 -1.59
N GLN A 225 0.90 -12.69 -2.85
CA GLN A 225 1.28 -13.71 -3.83
C GLN A 225 2.64 -14.32 -3.51
N GLN A 226 3.62 -13.52 -3.10
CA GLN A 226 4.93 -14.03 -2.67
C GLN A 226 4.81 -15.01 -1.49
N ILE A 227 3.98 -14.67 -0.50
CA ILE A 227 3.68 -15.59 0.62
C ILE A 227 3.08 -16.89 0.11
N LYS A 228 2.05 -16.82 -0.75
CA LYS A 228 1.41 -18.01 -1.32
C LYS A 228 2.36 -18.88 -2.14
N THR A 229 3.26 -18.26 -2.91
CA THR A 229 4.27 -18.99 -3.67
C THR A 229 5.18 -19.77 -2.74
N VAL A 230 5.66 -19.15 -1.65
CA VAL A 230 6.48 -19.83 -0.64
C VAL A 230 5.70 -20.94 0.06
N GLU A 231 4.43 -20.70 0.43
CA GLU A 231 3.59 -21.74 1.02
C GLU A 231 3.44 -22.94 0.08
N LYS A 232 3.19 -22.68 -1.22
CA LYS A 232 3.11 -23.72 -2.24
C LYS A 232 4.44 -24.47 -2.42
N ASP A 233 5.56 -23.76 -2.46
CA ASP A 233 6.90 -24.36 -2.55
C ASP A 233 7.18 -25.32 -1.39
N ILE A 234 6.73 -24.97 -0.18
CA ILE A 234 6.84 -25.81 1.01
C ILE A 234 5.92 -27.03 0.90
N GLU A 235 4.70 -26.87 0.40
CA GLU A 235 3.77 -27.98 0.14
C GLU A 235 4.34 -28.96 -0.90
N ASP A 236 4.93 -28.43 -1.98
CA ASP A 236 5.49 -29.21 -3.09
C ASP A 236 6.74 -30.03 -2.69
N ILE A 237 7.34 -29.80 -1.50
CA ILE A 237 8.38 -30.68 -0.94
C ILE A 237 7.82 -32.09 -0.73
N GLY A 238 6.57 -32.20 -0.25
CA GLY A 238 5.90 -33.46 0.04
C GLY A 238 6.72 -34.38 0.96
N THR A 239 6.79 -35.66 0.60
CA THR A 239 7.58 -36.66 1.34
C THR A 239 9.07 -36.46 1.12
N VAL A 240 9.81 -36.24 2.20
CA VAL A 240 11.25 -35.97 2.15
C VAL A 240 12.04 -37.22 1.77
N SER A 241 12.90 -37.07 0.76
CA SER A 241 13.84 -38.09 0.29
C SER A 241 15.19 -37.47 -0.06
N LEU A 242 16.19 -38.29 -0.38
CA LEU A 242 17.50 -37.80 -0.86
C LEU A 242 17.40 -36.94 -2.15
N LYS A 243 16.30 -37.04 -2.91
CA LYS A 243 16.06 -36.21 -4.11
C LYS A 243 15.46 -34.83 -3.77
N SER A 244 14.94 -34.64 -2.56
CA SER A 244 14.23 -33.41 -2.15
C SER A 244 15.17 -32.22 -1.85
N LYS A 245 16.50 -32.42 -1.89
CA LYS A 245 17.51 -31.39 -1.56
C LYS A 245 17.25 -30.05 -2.25
N ALA A 246 17.03 -30.11 -3.57
CA ALA A 246 16.84 -28.91 -4.38
C ALA A 246 15.54 -28.16 -4.02
N SER A 247 14.43 -28.88 -3.82
CA SER A 247 13.14 -28.28 -3.46
C SER A 247 13.19 -27.62 -2.08
N ILE A 248 13.80 -28.28 -1.09
CA ILE A 248 13.98 -27.74 0.26
C ILE A 248 14.83 -26.47 0.21
N GLN A 249 15.94 -26.49 -0.52
CA GLN A 249 16.81 -25.32 -0.68
C GLN A 249 16.12 -24.17 -1.41
N LYS A 250 15.29 -24.46 -2.43
CA LYS A 250 14.48 -23.46 -3.13
C LYS A 250 13.51 -22.79 -2.16
N ALA A 251 12.70 -23.58 -1.46
CA ALA A 251 11.71 -23.08 -0.50
C ALA A 251 12.36 -22.24 0.61
N ARG A 252 13.50 -22.68 1.16
CA ARG A 252 14.27 -21.92 2.14
C ARG A 252 14.76 -20.58 1.59
N LYS A 253 15.33 -20.59 0.39
CA LYS A 253 15.82 -19.37 -0.27
C LYS A 253 14.70 -18.37 -0.52
N GLU A 254 13.55 -18.83 -1.01
CA GLU A 254 12.40 -17.95 -1.26
C GLU A 254 11.81 -17.40 0.04
N TYR A 255 11.67 -18.24 1.07
CA TYR A 255 11.25 -17.80 2.40
C TYR A 255 12.20 -16.73 2.98
N ASP A 256 13.51 -16.95 2.90
CA ASP A 256 14.51 -16.02 3.44
C ASP A 256 14.54 -14.69 2.68
N ALA A 257 14.16 -14.68 1.40
CA ALA A 257 14.04 -13.47 0.58
C ALA A 257 12.79 -12.62 0.90
N LEU A 258 11.78 -13.20 1.56
CA LEU A 258 10.59 -12.46 1.98
C LEU A 258 10.93 -11.38 3.02
N ARG A 259 10.15 -10.29 3.02
CA ARG A 259 10.19 -9.29 4.10
C ARG A 259 9.83 -9.95 5.45
N LYS A 260 10.41 -9.47 6.55
CA LYS A 260 10.16 -9.99 7.91
C LYS A 260 8.68 -10.02 8.30
N ALA A 261 7.89 -9.05 7.86
CA ALA A 261 6.44 -9.04 8.08
C ALA A 261 5.73 -10.19 7.33
N SER A 262 6.17 -10.48 6.10
CA SER A 262 5.65 -11.55 5.25
C SER A 262 6.05 -12.93 5.73
N GLN A 263 7.31 -13.10 6.22
CA GLN A 263 7.80 -14.35 6.80
C GLN A 263 6.90 -14.87 7.95
N LYS A 264 6.35 -13.95 8.75
CA LYS A 264 5.42 -14.29 9.85
C LYS A 264 4.04 -14.74 9.38
N LYS A 265 3.68 -14.45 8.12
CA LYS A 265 2.40 -14.80 7.52
C LYS A 265 2.44 -16.14 6.76
N VAL A 266 3.63 -16.73 6.56
CA VAL A 266 3.78 -18.06 5.97
C VAL A 266 3.32 -19.11 6.97
N SER A 267 2.15 -19.70 6.73
CA SER A 267 1.46 -20.55 7.71
C SER A 267 2.11 -21.92 7.91
N ASN A 268 2.74 -22.48 6.88
CA ASN A 268 3.34 -23.82 6.88
C ASN A 268 4.86 -23.83 7.09
N TYR A 269 5.44 -22.73 7.59
CA TYR A 269 6.88 -22.62 7.83
C TYR A 269 7.48 -23.78 8.66
N THR A 270 6.72 -24.32 9.62
CA THR A 270 7.17 -25.47 10.46
C THR A 270 7.40 -26.74 9.65
N VAL A 271 6.70 -26.91 8.52
CA VAL A 271 6.89 -28.04 7.59
C VAL A 271 8.26 -27.93 6.91
N LEU A 272 8.68 -26.74 6.49
CA LEU A 272 10.00 -26.51 5.92
C LEU A 272 11.12 -26.90 6.88
N VAL A 273 11.03 -26.43 8.13
CA VAL A 273 12.04 -26.76 9.18
C VAL A 273 12.08 -28.27 9.44
N SER A 274 10.92 -28.91 9.51
CA SER A 274 10.83 -30.36 9.69
C SER A 274 11.42 -31.11 8.50
N ALA A 275 11.19 -30.62 7.28
CA ALA A 275 11.71 -31.22 6.07
C ALA A 275 13.24 -31.12 5.97
N GLU A 276 13.81 -29.98 6.34
CA GLU A 276 15.27 -29.79 6.43
C GLU A 276 15.90 -30.78 7.42
N LYS A 277 15.31 -30.90 8.61
CA LYS A 277 15.78 -31.84 9.63
C LYS A 277 15.71 -33.29 9.13
N ALA A 278 14.57 -33.68 8.56
CA ALA A 278 14.39 -35.03 8.01
C ALA A 278 15.39 -35.33 6.88
N TYR A 279 15.67 -34.35 6.03
CA TYR A 279 16.66 -34.50 4.96
C TYR A 279 18.08 -34.69 5.51
N GLN A 280 18.48 -33.90 6.53
CA GLN A 280 19.77 -34.07 7.20
C GLN A 280 19.92 -35.46 7.81
N ASP A 281 18.88 -35.94 8.51
CA ASP A 281 18.89 -37.29 9.11
C ASP A 281 19.00 -38.39 8.04
N LEU A 282 18.39 -38.22 6.86
CA LEU A 282 18.54 -39.13 5.72
C LEU A 282 19.95 -39.10 5.12
N GLU A 283 20.54 -37.90 4.97
CA GLU A 283 21.90 -37.74 4.43
C GLU A 283 22.93 -38.41 5.36
N THR A 284 22.80 -38.24 6.68
CA THR A 284 23.63 -38.93 7.67
C THR A 284 23.45 -40.45 7.63
N LYS A 285 22.22 -40.95 7.53
CA LYS A 285 21.97 -42.40 7.42
C LYS A 285 22.59 -43.00 6.16
N GLU A 286 22.51 -42.29 5.02
CA GLU A 286 23.10 -42.76 3.77
C GLU A 286 24.64 -42.75 3.84
N GLN A 287 25.23 -41.72 4.46
CA GLN A 287 26.68 -41.66 4.73
C GLN A 287 27.14 -42.82 5.63
N GLN A 288 26.47 -43.05 6.75
CA GLN A 288 26.79 -44.16 7.66
C GLN A 288 26.66 -45.52 6.97
N LYS A 289 25.64 -45.70 6.11
CA LYS A 289 25.47 -46.93 5.33
C LYS A 289 26.59 -47.11 4.30
N ALA A 290 27.03 -46.03 3.65
CA ALA A 290 28.15 -46.06 2.72
C ALA A 290 29.47 -46.40 3.44
N GLU A 291 29.71 -45.78 4.60
CA GLU A 291 30.86 -46.06 5.46
C GLU A 291 30.88 -47.50 5.97
N ALA A 292 29.74 -48.01 6.45
CA ALA A 292 29.62 -49.40 6.91
C ALA A 292 29.92 -50.40 5.78
N LYS A 293 29.43 -50.15 4.56
CA LYS A 293 29.76 -50.97 3.37
C LYS A 293 31.24 -50.91 3.02
N GLN A 294 31.86 -49.73 3.11
CA GLN A 294 33.29 -49.57 2.86
C GLN A 294 34.12 -50.31 3.91
N GLN A 295 33.77 -50.20 5.19
CA GLN A 295 34.42 -50.94 6.27
C GLN A 295 34.28 -52.45 6.10
N GLU A 296 33.09 -52.94 5.71
CA GLU A 296 32.87 -54.35 5.42
C GLU A 296 33.71 -54.84 4.23
N ALA A 297 33.82 -54.04 3.17
CA ALA A 297 34.66 -54.35 2.01
C ALA A 297 36.15 -54.41 2.37
N ILE A 298 36.63 -53.46 3.17
CA ILE A 298 38.01 -53.44 3.68
C ILE A 298 38.27 -54.69 4.53
N LYS A 299 37.35 -55.04 5.44
CA LYS A 299 37.47 -56.25 6.27
C LYS A 299 37.58 -57.51 5.43
N LYS A 300 36.72 -57.68 4.42
CA LYS A 300 36.77 -58.82 3.49
C LYS A 300 38.09 -58.88 2.71
N GLN A 301 38.61 -57.74 2.26
CA GLN A 301 39.89 -57.67 1.56
C GLN A 301 41.07 -58.02 2.49
N GLN A 302 41.05 -57.54 3.73
CA GLN A 302 42.04 -57.88 4.75
C GLN A 302 42.01 -59.37 5.08
N GLU A 303 40.83 -59.96 5.27
CA GLU A 303 40.66 -61.40 5.51
C GLU A 303 41.16 -62.24 4.32
N ALA A 304 40.87 -61.82 3.09
CA ALA A 304 41.40 -62.48 1.89
C ALA A 304 42.93 -62.38 1.80
N ALA A 305 43.51 -61.20 2.07
CA ALA A 305 44.96 -60.99 2.08
C ALA A 305 45.64 -61.84 3.17
N ALA A 306 45.05 -61.93 4.37
CA ALA A 306 45.56 -62.75 5.46
C ALA A 306 45.56 -64.26 5.11
N LYS A 307 44.49 -64.75 4.48
CA LYS A 307 44.44 -66.14 3.98
C LYS A 307 45.52 -66.41 2.94
N GLN A 308 45.70 -65.49 1.99
CA GLN A 308 46.74 -65.64 0.97
C GLN A 308 48.16 -65.59 1.55
N GLN A 309 48.39 -64.75 2.57
CA GLN A 309 49.66 -64.76 3.32
C GLN A 309 49.90 -66.10 4.01
N GLN A 310 48.89 -66.66 4.68
CA GLN A 310 48.99 -67.97 5.30
C GLN A 310 49.25 -69.10 4.29
N GLU A 311 48.62 -69.06 3.12
CA GLU A 311 48.87 -70.01 2.02
C GLU A 311 50.29 -69.87 1.47
N ASN A 312 50.77 -68.65 1.26
CA ASN A 312 52.14 -68.39 0.81
C ASN A 312 53.18 -68.84 1.85
N GLU A 313 52.92 -68.61 3.15
CA GLU A 313 53.77 -69.10 4.23
C GLU A 313 53.75 -70.63 4.34
N ALA A 314 52.59 -71.27 4.17
CA ALA A 314 52.49 -72.73 4.13
C ALA A 314 53.23 -73.32 2.94
N ALA A 315 53.11 -72.71 1.75
CA ALA A 315 53.85 -73.09 0.56
C ALA A 315 55.37 -72.91 0.73
N ALA A 316 55.82 -71.82 1.35
CA ALA A 316 57.23 -71.57 1.66
C ALA A 316 57.79 -72.63 2.62
N LYS A 317 57.03 -73.04 3.65
CA LYS A 317 57.41 -74.12 4.56
C LYS A 317 57.48 -75.49 3.88
N GLN A 318 56.59 -75.77 2.91
CA GLN A 318 56.65 -76.99 2.11
C GLN A 318 57.86 -77.01 1.16
N GLN A 319 58.25 -75.86 0.59
CA GLN A 319 59.48 -75.74 -0.21
C GLN A 319 60.76 -75.86 0.64
N GLN A 320 60.74 -75.43 1.91
CA GLN A 320 61.82 -75.68 2.87
C GLN A 320 61.94 -77.16 3.29
N ASN A 321 60.85 -77.92 3.30
CA ASN A 321 60.89 -79.38 3.50
C ASN A 321 61.26 -80.17 2.22
N SER A 322 61.01 -79.62 1.02
CA SER A 322 61.49 -80.17 -0.26
C SER A 322 62.96 -79.84 -0.57
N THR A 323 63.61 -79.01 0.24
CA THR A 323 65.07 -78.80 0.22
C THR A 323 65.79 -79.64 1.28
N ASN A 324 65.07 -80.51 1.99
CA ASN A 324 65.63 -81.41 3.02
C ASN A 324 65.41 -82.91 2.77
N GLU A 325 64.94 -83.30 1.57
CA GLU A 325 65.00 -84.69 1.08
C GLU A 325 65.49 -84.72 -0.37
N THR A 326 66.65 -84.12 -0.61
CA THR A 326 67.52 -84.47 -1.74
C THR A 326 68.96 -84.23 -1.31
N TYR A 327 69.59 -85.33 -0.89
CA TYR A 327 71.03 -85.54 -0.81
C TYR A 327 71.82 -84.87 0.32
N HIS A 328 72.15 -85.73 1.28
CA HIS A 328 73.50 -86.03 1.74
C HIS A 328 74.42 -84.85 2.06
N GLU A 329 74.69 -84.77 3.36
CA GLU A 329 76.02 -84.66 3.93
C GLU A 329 77.03 -85.55 3.16
N GLU A 330 77.44 -85.11 1.98
CA GLU A 330 78.83 -85.16 1.54
C GLU A 330 79.51 -83.97 2.24
N GLN A 331 79.71 -84.13 3.55
CA GLN A 331 80.74 -83.38 4.23
C GLN A 331 82.08 -83.92 3.77
N ASN A 332 82.91 -82.97 3.35
CA ASN A 332 84.36 -83.07 3.32
C ASN A 332 84.98 -83.79 2.10
N SER A 333 85.29 -83.01 1.07
CA SER A 333 86.53 -83.24 0.32
C SER A 333 87.05 -81.95 -0.31
N PRO A 334 88.27 -81.52 0.01
CA PRO A 334 88.91 -81.51 1.31
C PRO A 334 89.01 -80.06 1.80
N SER A 335 88.87 -79.84 3.10
CA SER A 335 89.74 -78.82 3.72
C SER A 335 91.18 -79.30 3.55
N GLN A 336 91.75 -79.01 2.39
CA GLN A 336 93.18 -78.79 2.24
C GLN A 336 93.47 -77.62 3.17
N GLY A 337 93.73 -77.94 4.43
CA GLY A 337 93.87 -76.97 5.50
C GLY A 337 94.81 -75.87 5.05
N LEU A 338 94.42 -74.62 5.30
CA LEU A 338 95.26 -73.47 5.07
C LEU A 338 96.59 -73.70 5.81
N VAL A 339 97.67 -73.89 5.06
CA VAL A 339 99.02 -74.12 5.61
C VAL A 339 99.89 -72.89 5.41
N TYR A 340 100.91 -72.80 6.26
CA TYR A 340 101.81 -71.67 6.34
C TYR A 340 103.24 -72.15 6.10
N TRP A 341 104.03 -71.44 5.30
CA TRP A 341 105.44 -71.74 5.10
C TRP A 341 106.29 -70.48 4.94
N THR A 342 107.60 -70.66 4.96
CA THR A 342 108.58 -69.59 4.76
C THR A 342 109.31 -69.81 3.43
N PRO A 343 109.75 -68.75 2.72
CA PRO A 343 110.39 -68.91 1.41
C PRO A 343 111.62 -69.84 1.44
N ASN A 344 112.47 -69.69 2.46
CA ASN A 344 113.75 -70.41 2.57
C ASN A 344 113.70 -71.68 3.45
N GLY A 345 112.59 -71.98 4.13
CA GLY A 345 112.45 -73.19 4.94
C GLY A 345 112.09 -74.42 4.09
N GLY A 346 112.27 -75.65 4.57
CA GLY A 346 111.95 -76.88 3.81
C GLY A 346 110.62 -77.55 4.17
N LYS A 347 109.79 -76.95 5.03
CA LYS A 347 108.58 -77.58 5.61
C LYS A 347 107.40 -76.60 5.64
N TYR A 348 106.18 -77.13 5.58
CA TYR A 348 104.95 -76.36 5.80
C TYR A 348 104.36 -76.65 7.19
N HIS A 349 103.48 -75.76 7.65
CA HIS A 349 102.94 -75.74 9.01
C HIS A 349 101.41 -75.63 8.97
N ALA A 350 100.71 -76.38 9.83
CA ALA A 350 99.24 -76.36 9.89
C ALA A 350 98.66 -75.12 10.62
N SER A 351 99.50 -74.34 11.32
CA SER A 351 99.07 -73.16 12.07
C SER A 351 100.08 -72.02 11.95
N SER A 352 99.59 -70.80 11.78
CA SER A 352 100.40 -69.56 11.69
C SER A 352 101.14 -69.23 12.99
N SER A 353 100.72 -69.79 14.12
CA SER A 353 101.31 -69.51 15.44
C SER A 353 102.36 -70.54 15.89
N CYS A 354 102.74 -71.48 15.02
CA CYS A 354 103.70 -72.54 15.35
C CYS A 354 105.06 -71.94 15.80
N ARG A 355 105.62 -72.43 16.91
CA ARG A 355 106.83 -71.85 17.55
C ARG A 355 108.03 -71.72 16.61
N THR A 356 108.15 -72.63 15.65
CA THR A 356 109.21 -72.67 14.64
C THR A 356 109.04 -71.59 13.55
N LEU A 357 107.84 -71.06 13.33
CA LEU A 357 107.55 -69.95 12.41
C LEU A 357 107.89 -68.57 13.00
N LYS A 358 107.86 -68.40 14.33
CA LYS A 358 108.12 -67.11 15.01
C LYS A 358 109.51 -66.50 14.74
N LYS A 359 110.45 -67.28 14.20
CA LYS A 359 111.81 -66.81 13.85
C LYS A 359 111.92 -66.22 12.43
N SER A 360 110.90 -66.39 11.58
CA SER A 360 110.88 -65.85 10.22
C SER A 360 110.14 -64.52 10.15
N LYS A 361 110.64 -63.58 9.36
CA LYS A 361 109.99 -62.28 9.13
C LYS A 361 108.91 -62.32 8.03
N THR A 362 108.87 -63.39 7.24
CA THR A 362 107.93 -63.56 6.12
C THR A 362 107.27 -64.93 6.21
N ILE A 363 105.94 -64.95 6.21
CA ILE A 363 105.11 -66.16 6.26
C ILE A 363 104.10 -66.07 5.11
N ILE A 364 104.08 -67.09 4.27
CA ILE A 364 103.15 -67.25 3.15
C ILE A 364 102.08 -68.26 3.59
N GLN A 365 100.81 -68.01 3.23
CA GLN A 365 99.69 -68.90 3.51
C GLN A 365 99.03 -69.34 2.20
N GLY A 366 98.62 -70.60 2.12
CA GLY A 366 98.03 -71.20 0.93
C GLY A 366 97.60 -72.64 1.17
N THR A 367 97.35 -73.38 0.11
CA THR A 367 96.96 -74.80 0.19
C THR A 367 98.18 -75.72 0.37
N VAL A 368 97.94 -76.98 0.75
CA VAL A 368 99.02 -77.99 0.89
C VAL A 368 99.69 -78.27 -0.45
N GLU A 369 98.93 -78.23 -1.55
CA GLU A 369 99.45 -78.40 -2.91
C GLU A 369 100.38 -77.25 -3.33
N GLU A 370 100.02 -76.00 -3.01
CA GLU A 370 100.86 -74.82 -3.25
C GLU A 370 102.16 -74.89 -2.44
N ALA A 371 102.11 -75.38 -1.20
CA ALA A 371 103.30 -75.56 -0.37
C ALA A 371 104.25 -76.63 -0.95
N LYS A 372 103.72 -77.76 -1.43
CA LYS A 372 104.50 -78.80 -2.11
C LYS A 372 105.10 -78.30 -3.43
N ALA A 373 104.32 -77.55 -4.23
CA ALA A 373 104.84 -76.92 -5.45
C ALA A 373 105.98 -75.93 -5.18
N ALA A 374 105.99 -75.29 -4.00
CA ALA A 374 107.08 -74.44 -3.52
C ALA A 374 108.27 -75.22 -2.89
N GLY A 375 108.32 -76.54 -3.08
CA GLY A 375 109.37 -77.43 -2.58
C GLY A 375 109.31 -77.70 -1.08
N LYS A 376 108.13 -77.57 -0.45
CA LYS A 376 107.91 -77.84 0.98
C LYS A 376 107.13 -79.15 1.11
N ASP A 377 107.82 -80.28 1.00
CA ASP A 377 107.12 -81.57 0.86
C ASP A 377 106.75 -82.24 2.19
N ALA A 378 107.18 -81.68 3.32
CA ALA A 378 106.97 -82.26 4.64
C ALA A 378 106.27 -81.31 5.63
N LEU A 379 105.30 -81.85 6.37
CA LEU A 379 104.67 -81.16 7.51
C LEU A 379 105.68 -81.01 8.67
N CYS A 380 105.67 -79.86 9.32
CA CYS A 380 106.51 -79.61 10.48
C CYS A 380 106.18 -80.58 11.62
N LYS A 381 107.18 -81.32 12.13
CA LYS A 381 107.02 -82.26 13.26
C LYS A 381 106.39 -81.63 14.52
N VAL A 382 106.53 -80.32 14.71
CA VAL A 382 105.96 -79.61 15.88
C VAL A 382 104.47 -79.33 15.68
N CYS A 383 104.01 -79.14 14.44
CA CYS A 383 102.61 -78.85 14.15
C CYS A 383 101.87 -80.07 13.57
N GLY A 384 102.50 -81.24 13.50
CA GLY A 384 101.96 -82.49 12.97
C GLY A 384 101.86 -83.62 14.00
N HIS A 385 101.88 -83.28 15.29
CA HIS A 385 101.59 -84.16 16.42
C HIS A 385 100.40 -83.64 17.20
#